data_AF-A0A522UZT4-F1
#
_entry.id   AF-A0A522UZT4-F1
#
_cell.length_a   1.000
_cell.length_b   1.000
_cell.length_c   1.000
_cell.angle_alpha   90.00
_cell.angle_beta   90.00
_cell.angle_gamma   90.00
#
_symmetry.space_group_name_H-M   'P 1'
#
loop_
_entity.id
_entity.type
_entity.pdbx_description
1 polymer ?
#
loop_
_entity_poly.entity_id
_entity_poly.type
_entity_poly.pdbx_seq_one_letter_code
_entity_poly.pdbx_strand_id
1 'polypeptide(L)'
;MDMVFASVTGIASFTVIVFIIGILYVLIAESSLAIGQFGIIKFLTSTDWNPVKESFGALTNIYGTVVTTFLAMVFAIPVAIGIAIFVTEISPNFLKAPIGIAIELLAAIPSIIYGMWGLFTLSPIMSTYIEPFLKKATAGLPFVSFLFEGTPMGIDILTASVILSIMIIPFTASIARDSFNLTPAVVKESAYAIGATKWEVVKNVVIPYSKLGVFGGIV
;
A
#
# COMPACT_ATOMS: atom_id res chain seq x y z
N MET A 1 -32.35 -17.33 -27.91
CA MET A 1 -31.82 -16.75 -26.65
C MET A 1 -30.48 -16.08 -26.87
N ASP A 2 -29.60 -16.65 -27.69
CA ASP A 2 -28.24 -16.15 -27.93
C ASP A 2 -28.16 -14.71 -28.47
N MET A 3 -29.07 -14.32 -29.37
CA MET A 3 -29.10 -12.96 -29.91
C MET A 3 -29.54 -11.91 -28.87
N VAL A 4 -30.42 -12.29 -27.93
CA VAL A 4 -30.83 -11.43 -26.81
C VAL A 4 -29.68 -11.30 -25.82
N PHE A 5 -29.02 -12.41 -25.50
CA PHE A 5 -27.84 -12.41 -24.63
C PHE A 5 -26.67 -11.60 -25.23
N ALA A 6 -26.38 -11.76 -26.52
CA ALA A 6 -25.37 -10.99 -27.24
C ALA A 6 -25.70 -9.49 -27.29
N SER A 7 -26.98 -9.13 -27.49
CA SER A 7 -27.41 -7.73 -27.49
C SER A 7 -27.30 -7.10 -26.10
N VAL A 8 -27.70 -7.82 -25.05
CA VAL A 8 -27.62 -7.33 -23.66
C VAL A 8 -26.17 -7.14 -23.23
N THR A 9 -25.30 -8.11 -23.52
CA THR A 9 -23.86 -8.01 -23.21
C THR A 9 -23.18 -6.90 -24.04
N GLY A 10 -23.57 -6.74 -25.31
CA GLY A 10 -23.10 -5.64 -26.17
C GLY A 10 -23.50 -4.26 -25.64
N ILE A 11 -24.77 -4.08 -25.23
CA ILE A 11 -25.25 -2.83 -24.64
C ILE A 11 -24.55 -2.54 -23.31
N ALA A 12 -24.37 -3.56 -22.46
CA ALA A 12 -23.66 -3.41 -21.19
C ALA A 12 -22.20 -2.97 -21.40
N SER A 13 -21.49 -3.58 -22.35
CA SER A 13 -20.12 -3.20 -22.71
C SER A 13 -20.04 -1.78 -23.27
N PHE A 14 -20.97 -1.40 -24.13
CA PHE A 14 -21.04 -0.04 -24.67
C PHE A 14 -21.32 1.01 -23.58
N THR A 15 -22.19 0.68 -22.62
CA THR A 15 -22.53 1.56 -21.49
C THR A 15 -21.31 1.89 -20.63
N VAL A 16 -20.42 0.92 -20.42
CA VAL A 16 -19.14 1.13 -19.69
C VAL A 16 -18.28 2.17 -20.41
N ILE A 17 -18.16 2.06 -21.75
CA ILE A 17 -17.39 3.01 -22.56
C ILE A 17 -18.01 4.42 -22.46
N VAL A 18 -19.35 4.52 -22.55
CA VAL A 18 -20.07 5.79 -22.40
C VAL A 18 -19.81 6.42 -21.03
N PHE A 19 -19.83 5.64 -19.95
CA PHE A 19 -19.51 6.15 -18.62
C PHE A 19 -18.06 6.64 -18.51
N ILE A 20 -17.09 5.90 -19.05
CA ILE A 20 -15.68 6.33 -19.04
C ILE A 20 -15.53 7.67 -19.77
N ILE A 21 -16.11 7.80 -20.96
CA ILE A 21 -16.07 9.04 -21.74
C ILE A 21 -16.79 10.18 -20.98
N GLY A 22 -17.94 9.90 -20.37
CA GLY A 22 -18.69 10.87 -19.57
C GLY A 22 -17.90 11.37 -18.37
N ILE A 23 -17.22 10.47 -17.65
CA ILE A 23 -16.34 10.82 -16.52
C ILE A 23 -15.19 11.70 -17.00
N LEU A 24 -14.52 11.33 -18.10
CA LEU A 24 -13.43 12.14 -18.67
C LEU A 24 -13.92 13.53 -19.08
N TYR A 25 -15.10 13.62 -19.69
CA TYR A 25 -15.70 14.89 -20.07
C TYR A 25 -15.97 15.78 -18.85
N VAL A 26 -16.62 15.24 -17.81
CA VAL A 26 -16.91 15.98 -16.57
C VAL A 26 -15.62 16.43 -15.89
N LEU A 27 -14.61 15.56 -15.81
CA LEU A 27 -13.31 15.91 -15.22
C LEU A 27 -12.64 17.08 -15.95
N ILE A 28 -12.64 17.09 -17.28
CA ILE A 28 -12.05 18.18 -18.07
C ILE A 28 -12.87 19.47 -17.93
N ALA A 29 -14.20 19.36 -17.96
CA ALA A 29 -15.09 20.52 -17.83
C ALA A 29 -14.93 21.20 -16.47
N GLU A 30 -14.96 20.43 -15.37
CA GLU A 30 -14.84 20.96 -14.01
C GLU A 30 -13.41 21.46 -13.70
N SER A 31 -12.37 20.79 -14.24
CA SER A 31 -10.98 21.23 -14.04
C SER A 31 -10.59 22.41 -14.93
N SER A 32 -11.40 22.80 -15.92
CA SER A 32 -11.06 23.86 -16.89
C SER A 32 -10.76 25.21 -16.25
N LEU A 33 -11.52 25.59 -15.21
CA LEU A 33 -11.30 26.83 -14.44
C LEU A 33 -9.94 26.82 -13.74
N ALA A 34 -9.59 25.72 -13.07
CA ALA A 34 -8.31 25.56 -12.41
C ALA A 34 -7.14 25.52 -13.41
N ILE A 35 -7.32 24.84 -14.55
CA ILE A 35 -6.35 24.79 -15.64
C ILE A 35 -6.11 26.18 -16.22
N GLY A 36 -7.17 26.97 -16.42
CA GLY A 36 -7.06 28.35 -16.90
C GLY A 36 -6.34 29.28 -15.93
N GLN A 37 -6.60 29.15 -14.63
CA GLN A 37 -6.02 30.01 -13.59
C GLN A 37 -4.56 29.67 -13.27
N PHE A 38 -4.22 28.38 -13.15
CA PHE A 38 -2.90 27.95 -12.70
C PHE A 38 -1.99 27.45 -13.83
N GLY A 39 -2.57 27.00 -14.95
CA GLY A 39 -1.84 26.34 -16.04
C GLY A 39 -1.35 24.95 -15.64
N ILE A 40 -1.43 23.97 -16.55
CA ILE A 40 -1.11 22.56 -16.25
C ILE A 40 0.34 22.40 -15.76
N ILE A 41 1.30 22.93 -16.51
CA ILE A 41 2.72 22.76 -16.21
C ILE A 41 3.07 23.44 -14.89
N LYS A 42 2.68 24.71 -14.74
CA LYS A 42 2.96 25.50 -13.54
C LYS A 42 2.29 24.92 -12.30
N PHE A 43 1.06 24.41 -12.40
CA PHE A 43 0.39 23.72 -11.30
C PHE A 43 1.16 22.45 -10.88
N LEU A 44 1.61 21.62 -11.84
CA LEU A 44 2.32 20.37 -11.55
C LEU A 44 3.74 20.59 -11.01
N THR A 45 4.43 21.66 -11.41
CA THR A 45 5.80 21.95 -10.97
C THR A 45 5.89 22.92 -9.81
N SER A 46 4.78 23.56 -9.42
CA SER A 46 4.77 24.52 -8.31
C SER A 46 4.70 23.82 -6.96
N THR A 47 5.52 24.28 -6.02
CA THR A 47 5.50 23.89 -4.60
C THR A 47 4.65 24.82 -3.74
N ASP A 48 4.11 25.89 -4.33
CA ASP A 48 3.35 26.89 -3.58
C ASP A 48 2.02 26.34 -3.10
N TRP A 49 1.79 26.37 -1.79
CA TRP A 49 0.50 26.06 -1.20
C TRP A 49 0.10 27.19 -0.27
N ASN A 50 -0.61 28.18 -0.82
CA ASN A 50 -1.08 29.34 -0.07
C ASN A 50 -2.59 29.58 -0.30
N PRO A 51 -3.43 29.02 0.59
CA PRO A 51 -4.88 29.20 0.51
C PRO A 51 -5.34 30.65 0.67
N VAL A 52 -4.58 31.50 1.37
CA VAL A 52 -4.94 32.91 1.59
C VAL A 52 -4.75 33.74 0.32
N LYS A 53 -3.74 33.41 -0.48
CA LYS A 53 -3.45 34.09 -1.76
C LYS A 53 -4.01 33.34 -2.96
N GLU A 54 -4.83 32.31 -2.72
CA GLU A 54 -5.38 31.42 -3.75
C GLU A 54 -4.31 30.88 -4.73
N SER A 55 -3.11 30.60 -4.21
CA SER A 55 -1.99 30.09 -5.00
C SER A 55 -1.77 28.62 -4.66
N PHE A 56 -2.02 27.74 -5.63
CA PHE A 56 -1.95 26.30 -5.43
C PHE A 56 -1.01 25.64 -6.44
N GLY A 57 -0.19 24.74 -5.94
CA GLY A 57 0.72 23.88 -6.68
C GLY A 57 0.60 22.45 -6.17
N ALA A 58 0.69 21.49 -7.08
CA ALA A 58 0.51 20.08 -6.78
C ALA A 58 1.82 19.37 -6.42
N LEU A 59 3.00 19.95 -6.71
CA LEU A 59 4.27 19.22 -6.62
C LEU A 59 4.51 18.67 -5.21
N THR A 60 4.27 19.49 -4.19
CA THR A 60 4.45 19.10 -2.78
C THR A 60 3.56 17.91 -2.40
N ASN A 61 2.30 17.92 -2.84
CA ASN A 61 1.35 16.85 -2.56
C ASN A 61 1.69 15.57 -3.34
N ILE A 62 2.02 15.69 -4.63
CA ILE A 62 2.45 14.56 -5.47
C ILE A 62 3.69 13.92 -4.88
N TYR A 63 4.72 14.72 -4.58
CA TYR A 63 5.95 14.25 -3.97
C TYR A 63 5.69 13.57 -2.62
N GLY A 64 4.91 14.23 -1.75
CA GLY A 64 4.53 13.67 -0.45
C GLY A 64 3.83 12.32 -0.57
N THR A 65 2.84 12.19 -1.47
CA THR A 65 2.14 10.93 -1.70
C THR A 65 3.06 9.85 -2.24
N VAL A 66 3.86 10.14 -3.28
CA VAL A 66 4.76 9.14 -3.88
C VAL A 66 5.77 8.63 -2.86
N VAL A 67 6.42 9.53 -2.12
CA VAL A 67 7.44 9.14 -1.13
C VAL A 67 6.82 8.38 0.04
N THR A 68 5.67 8.85 0.57
CA THR A 68 5.01 8.17 1.69
C THR A 68 4.52 6.78 1.31
N THR A 69 3.89 6.61 0.14
CA THR A 69 3.45 5.30 -0.34
C THR A 69 4.64 4.38 -0.60
N PHE A 70 5.72 4.89 -1.21
CA PHE A 70 6.93 4.09 -1.44
C PHE A 70 7.54 3.57 -0.14
N LEU A 71 7.76 4.46 0.85
CA LEU A 71 8.30 4.07 2.15
C LEU A 71 7.37 3.11 2.89
N ALA A 72 6.06 3.36 2.86
CA ALA A 72 5.07 2.48 3.47
C ALA A 72 5.13 1.06 2.89
N MET A 73 5.25 0.93 1.56
CA MET A 73 5.41 -0.37 0.90
C MET A 73 6.71 -1.07 1.30
N VAL A 74 7.83 -0.34 1.37
CA VAL A 74 9.13 -0.88 1.79
C VAL A 74 9.05 -1.50 3.19
N PHE A 75 8.30 -0.87 4.11
CA PHE A 75 8.09 -1.41 5.46
C PHE A 75 7.03 -2.52 5.51
N ALA A 76 5.91 -2.34 4.81
CA ALA A 76 4.77 -3.24 4.91
C ALA A 76 4.99 -4.58 4.21
N ILE A 77 5.58 -4.58 3.01
CA ILE A 77 5.69 -5.78 2.17
C ILE A 77 6.48 -6.90 2.87
N PRO A 78 7.69 -6.67 3.42
CA PRO A 78 8.44 -7.74 4.08
C PRO A 78 7.69 -8.34 5.28
N VAL A 79 7.03 -7.48 6.07
CA VAL A 79 6.26 -7.89 7.24
C VAL A 79 5.02 -8.68 6.82
N ALA A 80 4.28 -8.19 5.83
CA ALA A 80 3.08 -8.83 5.31
C ALA A 80 3.36 -10.20 4.67
N ILE A 81 4.42 -10.30 3.85
CA ILE A 81 4.88 -11.56 3.28
C ILE A 81 5.31 -12.52 4.39
N GLY A 82 6.02 -12.04 5.41
CA GLY A 82 6.41 -12.84 6.57
C GLY A 82 5.21 -13.42 7.32
N ILE A 83 4.18 -12.59 7.57
CA ILE A 83 2.92 -13.03 8.19
C ILE A 83 2.23 -14.08 7.31
N ALA A 84 2.13 -13.83 6.00
CA ALA A 84 1.48 -14.74 5.07
C ALA A 84 2.19 -16.10 5.02
N ILE A 85 3.53 -16.13 4.88
CA ILE A 85 4.34 -17.37 4.91
C ILE A 85 4.13 -18.10 6.23
N PHE A 86 4.14 -17.37 7.35
CA PHE A 86 3.93 -17.97 8.66
C PHE A 86 2.57 -18.65 8.73
N VAL A 87 1.50 -17.96 8.36
CA VAL A 87 0.12 -18.50 8.44
C VAL A 87 -0.08 -19.69 7.50
N THR A 88 0.47 -19.66 6.28
CA THR A 88 0.22 -20.72 5.29
C THR A 88 1.10 -21.96 5.50
N GLU A 89 2.41 -21.78 5.72
CA GLU A 89 3.39 -22.86 5.63
C GLU A 89 4.00 -23.27 6.99
N ILE A 90 4.04 -22.37 7.97
CA ILE A 90 4.73 -22.62 9.26
C ILE A 90 3.73 -22.90 10.39
N SER A 91 2.58 -22.22 10.38
CA SER A 91 1.62 -22.19 11.48
C SER A 91 0.96 -23.57 11.71
N PRO A 92 0.80 -24.00 12.97
CA PRO A 92 -0.01 -25.17 13.32
C PRO A 92 -1.44 -25.02 12.83
N ASN A 93 -2.07 -26.13 12.40
CA ASN A 93 -3.41 -26.10 11.81
C ASN A 93 -4.49 -25.44 12.70
N PHE A 94 -4.36 -25.55 14.04
CA PHE A 94 -5.30 -24.92 14.98
C PHE A 94 -5.13 -23.40 15.11
N LEU A 95 -3.96 -22.84 14.74
CA LEU A 95 -3.69 -21.39 14.79
C LEU A 95 -4.01 -20.70 13.47
N LYS A 96 -4.07 -21.42 12.35
CA LYS A 96 -4.33 -20.84 11.03
C LYS A 96 -5.64 -20.05 10.99
N ALA A 97 -6.74 -20.64 11.49
CA ALA A 97 -8.05 -20.00 11.46
C ALA A 97 -8.13 -18.78 12.40
N PRO A 98 -7.76 -18.85 13.69
CA PRO A 98 -7.80 -17.68 14.58
C PRO A 98 -6.91 -16.52 14.09
N ILE A 99 -5.69 -16.81 13.62
CA ILE A 99 -4.78 -15.78 13.13
C ILE A 99 -5.32 -15.17 11.83
N GLY A 100 -5.85 -15.99 10.92
CA GLY A 100 -6.48 -15.52 9.69
C GLY A 100 -7.64 -14.56 9.98
N ILE A 101 -8.53 -14.93 10.90
CA ILE A 101 -9.64 -14.07 11.33
C ILE A 101 -9.11 -12.77 11.95
N ALA A 102 -8.08 -12.83 12.81
CA ALA A 102 -7.49 -11.63 13.40
C ALA A 102 -6.93 -10.67 12.34
N ILE A 103 -6.25 -11.18 11.31
CA ILE A 103 -5.73 -10.37 10.21
C ILE A 103 -6.87 -9.72 9.41
N GLU A 104 -7.94 -10.47 9.12
CA GLU A 104 -9.11 -9.95 8.41
C GLU A 104 -9.86 -8.90 9.23
N LEU A 105 -9.99 -9.10 10.54
CA LEU A 105 -10.59 -8.11 11.45
C LEU A 105 -9.74 -6.84 11.54
N LEU A 106 -8.41 -6.95 11.55
CA LEU A 106 -7.52 -5.79 11.50
C LEU A 106 -7.65 -5.04 10.18
N ALA A 107 -7.77 -5.76 9.06
CA ALA A 107 -8.04 -5.16 7.76
C ALA A 107 -9.41 -4.46 7.73
N ALA A 108 -10.41 -4.94 8.46
CA ALA A 108 -11.74 -4.32 8.48
C ALA A 108 -11.80 -2.98 9.26
N ILE A 109 -10.75 -2.58 9.97
CA ILE A 109 -10.72 -1.34 10.75
C ILE A 109 -10.79 -0.13 9.78
N PRO A 110 -11.73 0.81 9.98
CA PRO A 110 -11.80 2.02 9.18
C PRO A 110 -10.48 2.81 9.18
N SER A 111 -10.05 3.27 8.00
CA SER A 111 -8.78 3.99 7.81
C SER A 111 -8.65 5.24 8.70
N ILE A 112 -9.77 5.93 8.97
CA ILE A 112 -9.79 7.11 9.85
C ILE A 112 -9.34 6.77 11.28
N ILE A 113 -9.62 5.56 11.77
CA ILE A 113 -9.22 5.13 13.10
C ILE A 113 -7.70 4.99 13.15
N TYR A 114 -7.09 4.35 12.15
CA TYR A 114 -5.63 4.28 12.03
C TYR A 114 -4.99 5.66 11.91
N GLY A 115 -5.60 6.58 11.15
CA GLY A 115 -5.11 7.95 11.00
C GLY A 115 -5.12 8.73 12.32
N MET A 116 -6.26 8.72 13.03
CA MET A 116 -6.39 9.40 14.33
C MET A 116 -5.52 8.75 15.41
N TRP A 117 -5.50 7.41 15.49
CA TRP A 117 -4.60 6.70 16.40
C TRP A 117 -3.13 7.01 16.10
N GLY A 118 -2.75 7.03 14.82
CA GLY A 118 -1.42 7.41 14.38
C GLY A 118 -1.04 8.82 14.82
N LEU A 119 -1.94 9.79 14.67
CA LEU A 119 -1.71 11.18 15.07
C LEU A 119 -1.66 11.37 16.59
N PHE A 120 -2.53 10.72 17.37
CA PHE A 120 -2.62 10.95 18.81
C PHE A 120 -1.74 10.02 19.65
N THR A 121 -1.34 8.86 19.12
CA THR A 121 -0.55 7.87 19.86
C THR A 121 0.82 7.67 19.23
N LEU A 122 0.90 7.40 17.92
CA LEU A 122 2.18 7.07 17.29
C LEU A 122 3.06 8.32 17.07
N SER A 123 2.49 9.44 16.63
CA SER A 123 3.22 10.71 16.41
C SER A 123 3.96 11.18 17.67
N PRO A 124 3.35 11.21 18.88
CA PRO A 124 4.11 11.51 20.10
C PRO A 124 5.25 10.54 20.41
N ILE A 125 5.07 9.25 20.11
CA ILE A 125 6.13 8.23 20.28
C ILE A 125 7.27 8.48 19.29
N MET A 126 6.93 8.80 18.04
CA MET A 126 7.88 9.13 16.98
C MET A 126 8.70 10.36 17.34
N SER A 127 8.04 11.46 17.72
CA SER A 127 8.69 12.72 18.08
C SER A 127 9.57 12.62 19.32
N THR A 128 9.15 11.82 20.31
CA THR A 128 9.83 11.77 21.63
C THR A 128 10.97 10.76 21.67
N TYR A 129 10.79 9.59 21.04
CA TYR A 129 11.71 8.48 21.18
C TYR A 129 12.41 8.11 19.87
N ILE A 130 11.67 7.97 18.78
CA ILE A 130 12.19 7.35 17.54
C ILE A 130 12.99 8.35 16.72
N GLU A 131 12.42 9.50 16.36
CA GLU A 131 13.08 10.53 15.55
C GLU A 131 14.34 11.08 16.23
N PRO A 132 14.36 11.41 17.55
CA PRO A 132 15.58 11.85 18.22
C PRO A 132 16.66 10.75 18.26
N PHE A 133 16.26 9.48 18.41
CA PHE A 133 17.18 8.36 18.37
C PHE A 133 17.79 8.21 16.96
N LEU A 134 16.96 8.23 15.91
CA LEU A 134 17.41 8.14 14.53
C LEU A 134 18.35 9.29 14.17
N LYS A 135 18.02 10.52 14.58
CA LYS A 135 18.88 11.69 14.38
C LYS A 135 20.24 11.53 15.06
N LYS A 136 20.28 11.03 16.29
CA LYS A 136 21.54 10.74 17.00
C LYS A 136 22.34 9.63 16.33
N ALA A 137 21.68 8.54 15.92
CA ALA A 137 22.32 7.40 15.28
C ALA A 137 22.89 7.75 13.89
N THR A 138 22.26 8.68 13.18
CA THR A 138 22.63 9.08 11.81
C THR A 138 23.52 10.32 11.74
N ALA A 139 23.80 10.99 12.86
CA ALA A 139 24.60 12.21 12.92
C ALA A 139 26.04 12.07 12.37
N GLY A 140 26.59 10.85 12.32
CA GLY A 140 27.93 10.57 11.78
C GLY A 140 27.96 10.15 10.30
N LEU A 141 26.81 10.05 9.62
CA LEU A 141 26.70 9.54 8.25
C LEU A 141 26.35 10.66 7.28
N PRO A 142 27.30 11.16 6.46
CA PRO A 142 27.15 12.40 5.66
C PRO A 142 26.10 12.33 4.52
N PHE A 143 25.41 11.19 4.35
CA PHE A 143 24.32 11.00 3.39
C PHE A 143 23.01 10.54 4.02
N VAL A 144 22.97 10.28 5.31
CA VAL A 144 21.75 9.82 6.00
C VAL A 144 21.26 10.89 6.97
N SER A 145 22.18 11.69 7.50
CA SER A 145 21.85 12.81 8.39
C SER A 145 20.84 13.76 7.77
N PHE A 146 20.92 14.04 6.45
CA PHE A 146 20.02 14.96 5.77
C PHE A 146 18.55 14.51 5.78
N LEU A 147 18.29 13.19 5.87
CA LEU A 147 16.94 12.64 5.90
C LEU A 147 16.25 12.84 7.24
N PHE A 148 17.02 13.03 8.31
CA PHE A 148 16.54 13.22 9.68
C PHE A 148 16.90 14.61 10.23
N GLU A 149 17.18 15.55 9.33
CA GLU A 149 17.33 16.96 9.64
C GLU A 149 15.97 17.61 9.93
N GLY A 150 15.96 18.60 10.82
CA GLY A 150 14.74 19.25 11.28
C GLY A 150 14.37 18.96 12.73
N THR A 151 13.24 19.55 13.14
CA THR A 151 12.68 19.40 14.48
C THR A 151 11.80 18.16 14.53
N PRO A 152 12.02 17.22 15.47
CA PRO A 152 11.19 16.04 15.64
C PRO A 152 9.77 16.42 16.06
N MET A 153 8.85 16.53 15.10
CA MET A 153 7.46 16.93 15.36
C MET A 153 6.51 15.74 15.36
N GLY A 154 6.92 14.54 14.89
CA GLY A 154 6.03 13.38 14.76
C GLY A 154 5.00 13.50 13.62
N ILE A 155 4.87 14.66 12.98
CA ILE A 155 3.95 14.90 11.87
C ILE A 155 4.77 15.15 10.60
N ASP A 156 5.54 14.15 10.21
CA ASP A 156 6.42 14.20 9.04
C ASP A 156 6.17 13.01 8.08
N ILE A 157 6.92 12.99 6.98
CA ILE A 157 6.82 11.95 5.94
C ILE A 157 7.11 10.56 6.53
N LEU A 158 8.09 10.44 7.43
CA LEU A 158 8.46 9.16 8.01
C LEU A 158 7.31 8.61 8.85
N THR A 159 6.79 9.42 9.78
CA THR A 159 5.69 9.01 10.65
C THR A 159 4.43 8.69 9.84
N ALA A 160 4.09 9.51 8.85
CA ALA A 160 2.98 9.22 7.93
C ALA A 160 3.17 7.88 7.19
N SER A 161 4.39 7.59 6.73
CA SER A 161 4.74 6.33 6.06
C SER A 161 4.62 5.12 6.99
N VAL A 162 5.04 5.27 8.26
CA VAL A 162 4.92 4.20 9.25
C VAL A 162 3.45 3.94 9.59
N ILE A 163 2.65 4.97 9.83
CA ILE A 163 1.19 4.83 10.06
C ILE A 163 0.55 4.10 8.88
N LEU A 164 0.83 4.57 7.66
CA LEU A 164 0.31 3.95 6.45
C LEU A 164 0.75 2.49 6.37
N SER A 165 2.02 2.18 6.61
CA SER A 165 2.53 0.80 6.58
C SER A 165 1.78 -0.13 7.54
N ILE A 166 1.49 0.31 8.76
CA ILE A 166 0.73 -0.47 9.76
C ILE A 166 -0.68 -0.76 9.25
N MET A 167 -1.30 0.21 8.56
CA MET A 167 -2.62 0.07 7.98
C MET A 167 -2.65 -0.92 6.80
N ILE A 168 -1.66 -0.90 5.89
CA ILE A 168 -1.64 -1.80 4.71
C ILE A 168 -1.12 -3.22 4.99
N ILE A 169 -0.39 -3.44 6.10
CA ILE A 169 0.11 -4.77 6.50
C ILE A 169 -1.01 -5.84 6.54
N PRO A 170 -2.13 -5.68 7.27
CA PRO A 170 -3.13 -6.74 7.39
C PRO A 170 -3.81 -7.06 6.04
N PHE A 171 -4.10 -6.05 5.22
CA PHE A 171 -4.63 -6.26 3.86
C PHE A 171 -3.66 -7.03 2.98
N THR A 172 -2.41 -6.58 2.93
CA THR A 172 -1.37 -7.19 2.10
C THR A 172 -1.09 -8.63 2.56
N ALA A 173 -1.06 -8.87 3.87
CA ALA A 173 -0.86 -10.20 4.44
C ALA A 173 -2.01 -11.15 4.09
N SER A 174 -3.26 -10.65 4.11
CA SER A 174 -4.44 -11.42 3.72
C SER A 174 -4.38 -11.83 2.25
N ILE A 175 -4.11 -10.88 1.34
CA ILE A 175 -4.03 -11.17 -0.10
C ILE A 175 -2.85 -12.08 -0.43
N ALA A 176 -1.69 -11.87 0.21
CA ALA A 176 -0.53 -12.74 0.04
C ALA A 176 -0.80 -14.16 0.54
N ARG A 177 -1.45 -14.32 1.69
CA ARG A 177 -1.89 -15.62 2.25
C ARG A 177 -2.82 -16.33 1.26
N ASP A 178 -3.82 -15.64 0.73
CA ASP A 178 -4.78 -16.20 -0.20
C ASP A 178 -4.08 -16.62 -1.50
N SER A 179 -3.16 -15.79 -2.00
CA SER A 179 -2.31 -16.11 -3.16
C SER A 179 -1.42 -17.33 -2.92
N PHE A 180 -0.83 -17.48 -1.74
CA PHE A 180 -0.02 -18.65 -1.38
C PHE A 180 -0.86 -19.94 -1.33
N ASN A 181 -2.09 -19.85 -0.82
CA ASN A 181 -3.02 -20.98 -0.76
C ASN A 181 -3.48 -21.47 -2.14
N LEU A 182 -3.33 -20.67 -3.21
CA LEU A 182 -3.58 -21.11 -4.58
C LEU A 182 -2.53 -22.10 -5.11
N THR A 183 -1.38 -22.24 -4.43
CA THR A 183 -0.32 -23.18 -4.84
C THR A 183 -0.79 -24.62 -4.62
N PRO A 184 -0.87 -25.47 -5.66
CA PRO A 184 -1.38 -26.84 -5.53
C PRO A 184 -0.56 -27.66 -4.54
N ALA A 185 -1.24 -28.40 -3.66
CA ALA A 185 -0.60 -29.24 -2.64
C ALA A 185 0.37 -30.26 -3.25
N VAL A 186 0.01 -30.84 -4.40
CA VAL A 186 0.83 -31.84 -5.12
C VAL A 186 2.23 -31.32 -5.45
N VAL A 187 2.35 -30.05 -5.84
CA VAL A 187 3.66 -29.46 -6.18
C VAL A 187 4.51 -29.28 -4.91
N LYS A 188 3.88 -28.91 -3.80
CA LYS A 188 4.55 -28.77 -2.50
C LYS A 188 5.00 -30.14 -1.95
N GLU A 189 4.10 -31.13 -1.98
CA GLU A 189 4.37 -32.50 -1.54
C GLU A 189 5.46 -33.18 -2.39
N SER A 190 5.47 -32.94 -3.70
CA SER A 190 6.54 -33.43 -4.61
C SER A 190 7.90 -32.84 -4.23
N ALA A 191 7.96 -31.56 -3.87
CA ALA A 191 9.20 -30.93 -3.40
C ALA A 191 9.66 -31.52 -2.05
N TYR A 192 8.73 -31.79 -1.12
CA TYR A 192 9.07 -32.49 0.12
C TYR A 192 9.56 -33.93 -0.13
N ALA A 193 9.01 -34.64 -1.12
CA ALA A 193 9.39 -36.00 -1.46
C ALA A 193 10.83 -36.15 -1.98
N ILE A 194 11.38 -35.10 -2.61
CA ILE A 194 12.78 -35.05 -3.04
C ILE A 194 13.73 -34.52 -1.95
N GLY A 195 13.24 -34.35 -0.71
CA GLY A 195 14.04 -33.94 0.45
C GLY A 195 14.14 -32.43 0.67
N ALA A 196 13.30 -31.61 0.01
CA ALA A 196 13.32 -30.17 0.23
C ALA A 196 12.83 -29.80 1.64
N THR A 197 13.50 -28.82 2.25
CA THR A 197 13.11 -28.21 3.52
C THR A 197 11.91 -27.27 3.35
N LYS A 198 11.22 -26.94 4.45
CA LYS A 198 10.11 -25.97 4.45
C LYS A 198 10.50 -24.63 3.82
N TRP A 199 11.71 -24.14 4.08
CA TRP A 199 12.20 -22.89 3.50
C TRP A 199 12.42 -23.00 1.98
N GLU A 200 12.96 -24.13 1.51
CA GLU A 200 13.15 -24.37 0.07
C GLU A 200 11.82 -24.48 -0.67
N VAL A 201 10.81 -25.12 -0.06
CA VAL A 201 9.45 -25.17 -0.63
C VAL A 201 8.85 -23.76 -0.71
N VAL A 202 8.94 -22.96 0.36
CA VAL A 202 8.46 -21.57 0.34
C VAL A 202 9.16 -20.75 -0.74
N LYS A 203 10.50 -20.76 -0.74
CA LYS A 203 11.33 -19.92 -1.60
C LYS A 203 11.28 -20.33 -3.08
N ASN A 204 11.31 -21.63 -3.37
CA ASN A 204 11.48 -22.14 -4.73
C ASN A 204 10.16 -22.61 -5.37
N VAL A 205 9.11 -22.85 -4.59
CA VAL A 205 7.81 -23.33 -5.11
C VAL A 205 6.70 -22.32 -4.85
N VAL A 206 6.41 -22.00 -3.58
CA VAL A 206 5.25 -21.18 -3.21
C VAL A 206 5.37 -19.76 -3.71
N ILE A 207 6.47 -19.06 -3.39
CA ILE A 207 6.67 -17.67 -3.80
C ILE A 207 6.68 -17.54 -5.33
N PRO A 208 7.44 -18.33 -6.12
CA PRO A 208 7.45 -18.21 -7.58
C PRO A 208 6.11 -18.53 -8.24
N TYR A 209 5.34 -19.47 -7.70
CA TYR A 209 4.02 -19.85 -8.24
C TYR A 209 2.97 -18.75 -8.00
N SER A 210 2.99 -18.16 -6.80
CA SER A 210 2.02 -17.16 -6.36
C SER A 210 2.42 -15.70 -6.63
N LYS A 211 3.63 -15.46 -7.13
CA LYS A 211 4.19 -14.10 -7.27
C LYS A 211 3.26 -13.12 -7.96
N LEU A 212 2.55 -13.53 -9.01
CA LEU A 212 1.64 -12.65 -9.75
C LEU A 212 0.42 -12.25 -8.91
N GLY A 213 -0.11 -13.17 -8.09
CA GLY A 213 -1.18 -12.87 -7.13
C GLY A 213 -0.71 -11.95 -6.01
N VAL A 214 0.48 -12.20 -5.46
CA VAL A 214 1.08 -11.35 -4.42
C VAL A 214 1.37 -9.94 -4.95
N PHE A 215 1.99 -9.82 -6.12
CA PHE A 215 2.26 -8.51 -6.73
C PHE A 215 0.98 -7.78 -7.13
N GLY A 216 -0.01 -8.48 -7.68
CA GLY A 216 -1.31 -7.89 -8.01
C GLY A 216 -2.14 -7.48 -6.79
N GLY A 217 -1.80 -7.98 -5.60
CA GLY A 217 -2.41 -7.55 -4.34
C GLY A 217 -1.70 -6.40 -3.63
N ILE A 218 -0.44 -6.11 -4.01
CA ILE A 218 0.39 -5.05 -3.44
C ILE A 218 0.21 -3.73 -4.20
N VAL A 219 -0.12 -3.79 -5.49
CA VAL A 219 -0.29 -2.64 -6.41
C VAL A 219 -1.76 -2.40 -6.66
#